data_AF-A0A429S251-F1
#
_entry.id   AF-A0A429S251-F1
#
_cell.length_a   1.000
_cell.length_b   1.000
_cell.length_c   1.000
_cell.angle_alpha   90.00
_cell.angle_beta   90.00
_cell.angle_gamma   90.00
#
_symmetry.space_group_name_H-M   'P 1'
#
loop_
_entity.id
_entity.type
_entity.pdbx_description
1 polymer ?
#
loop_
_entity_poly.entity_id
_entity_poly.type
_entity_poly.pdbx_seq_one_letter_code
_entity_poly.pdbx_strand_id
1 'polypeptide(L)'
;HEGGAEGLLDEPPVVLAARGPQDRPVDAAGKNNRRLIEETFGPTLVQKLRHAPYPLRRSLLREIEQRFPDVHRATGASRFRSPTDISVPSSLYHYYAYLTGRAVPSEITHAYLALDRPEIERRLGILLARRDRQAFCINDTVSDGQDVERQARMVRDFLDAYFPVPGPFERKESLAR
;
A
#
# COMPACT_ATOMS: atom_id res chain seq x y z
N HIS A 1 18.49 20.04 -12.24
CA HIS A 1 18.88 18.61 -12.14
C HIS A 1 18.62 18.17 -10.72
N GLU A 2 17.64 17.29 -10.50
CA GLU A 2 17.53 16.38 -9.35
C GLU A 2 16.29 15.50 -9.60
N GLY A 3 16.43 14.63 -10.60
CA GLY A 3 15.64 13.42 -10.69
C GLY A 3 16.24 12.44 -9.70
N GLY A 4 15.72 12.44 -8.48
CA GLY A 4 15.96 11.36 -7.53
C GLY A 4 15.25 10.12 -8.06
N ALA A 5 15.97 9.30 -8.81
CA ALA A 5 15.62 7.92 -9.04
C ALA A 5 15.72 7.20 -7.69
N GLU A 6 14.60 7.21 -6.96
CA GLU A 6 14.37 6.38 -5.80
C GLU A 6 14.33 4.91 -6.27
N GLY A 7 15.51 4.26 -6.29
CA GLY A 7 15.69 2.88 -6.77
C GLY A 7 14.90 1.87 -5.94
N LEU A 8 14.36 0.83 -6.59
CA LEU A 8 13.56 -0.34 -6.19
C LEU A 8 13.18 -0.64 -4.70
N LEU A 9 13.87 -0.12 -3.68
CA LEU A 9 13.81 -0.49 -2.27
C LEU A 9 13.59 0.69 -1.29
N ASP A 10 12.60 1.57 -1.49
CA ASP A 10 12.35 2.71 -0.56
C ASP A 10 11.73 2.33 0.79
N GLU A 11 11.15 1.13 0.89
CA GLU A 11 10.61 0.68 2.16
C GLU A 11 11.73 0.02 2.99
N PRO A 12 11.84 0.35 4.29
CA PRO A 12 12.84 -0.27 5.14
C PRO A 12 12.69 -1.79 5.10
N PRO A 13 13.79 -2.55 5.18
CA PRO A 13 13.73 -4.01 5.13
C PRO A 13 12.75 -4.54 6.18
N VAL A 14 12.16 -5.71 5.91
CA VAL A 14 11.33 -6.36 6.92
C VAL A 14 12.27 -6.70 8.07
N VAL A 15 11.99 -6.18 9.26
CA VAL A 15 12.80 -6.43 10.47
C VAL A 15 12.94 -7.94 10.66
N LEU A 16 14.18 -8.44 10.64
CA LEU A 16 14.48 -9.88 10.64
C LEU A 16 14.18 -10.55 11.99
N ALA A 17 14.10 -9.76 13.06
CA ALA A 17 13.70 -10.26 14.37
C ALA A 17 12.30 -10.91 14.31
N ALA A 18 12.09 -11.89 15.19
CA ALA A 18 10.79 -12.51 15.40
C ALA A 18 9.72 -11.45 15.75
N ARG A 19 8.45 -11.83 15.58
CA ARG A 19 7.33 -10.95 15.97
C ARG A 19 7.42 -10.66 17.46
N GLY A 20 7.38 -9.38 17.82
CA GLY A 20 7.46 -8.90 19.20
C GLY A 20 6.27 -8.01 19.57
N PRO A 21 6.06 -7.77 20.87
CA PRO A 21 4.92 -6.97 21.36
C PRO A 21 4.97 -5.49 20.96
N GLN A 22 6.14 -5.00 20.53
CA GLN A 22 6.34 -3.62 20.07
C GLN A 22 6.14 -3.46 18.55
N ASP A 23 5.84 -4.55 17.84
CA ASP A 23 5.60 -4.45 16.40
C ASP A 23 4.30 -3.71 16.13
N ARG A 24 4.37 -2.71 15.26
CA ARG A 24 3.15 -2.15 14.66
C ARG A 24 2.44 -3.26 13.88
N PRO A 25 1.11 -3.24 13.77
CA PRO A 25 0.39 -4.33 13.09
C PRO A 25 0.86 -4.61 11.66
N VAL A 26 1.30 -3.59 10.91
CA VAL A 26 1.88 -3.75 9.57
C VAL A 26 3.22 -4.50 9.57
N ASP A 27 4.06 -4.26 10.58
CA ASP A 27 5.35 -4.93 10.74
C ASP A 27 5.15 -6.39 11.15
N ALA A 28 4.22 -6.64 12.08
CA ALA A 28 3.83 -7.97 12.49
C ALA A 28 3.29 -8.80 11.31
N ALA A 29 2.42 -8.22 10.48
CA ALA A 29 1.88 -8.88 9.30
C ALA A 29 2.98 -9.25 8.27
N GLY A 30 3.97 -8.38 8.07
CA GLY A 30 5.13 -8.69 7.23
C GLY A 30 5.94 -9.88 7.76
N LYS A 31 6.16 -9.94 9.08
CA LYS A 31 6.83 -11.08 9.72
C LYS A 31 6.02 -12.38 9.63
N ASN A 32 4.69 -12.30 9.78
CA ASN A 32 3.80 -13.45 9.62
C ASN A 32 3.85 -13.97 8.18
N ASN A 33 3.83 -13.08 7.18
CA ASN A 33 3.98 -13.44 5.76
C ASN A 33 5.33 -14.11 5.48
N ARG A 34 6.42 -13.56 6.02
CA ARG A 34 7.77 -14.16 5.90
C ARG A 34 7.75 -15.61 6.34
N ARG A 35 7.22 -15.88 7.54
CA ARG A 35 7.15 -17.23 8.09
C ARG A 35 6.39 -18.19 7.17
N LEU A 36 5.23 -17.77 6.63
CA LEU A 36 4.46 -18.61 5.69
C LEU A 36 5.24 -18.92 4.42
N ILE A 37 5.97 -17.94 3.88
CA ILE A 37 6.76 -18.10 2.67
C ILE A 37 7.99 -18.98 2.91
N GLU A 38 8.69 -18.81 4.03
CA GLU A 38 9.81 -19.64 4.45
C GLU A 38 9.37 -21.10 4.62
N GLU A 39 8.31 -21.34 5.40
CA GLU A 39 7.76 -22.68 5.64
C GLU A 39 7.27 -23.35 4.34
N THR A 40 6.79 -22.57 3.37
CA THR A 40 6.22 -23.10 2.12
C THR A 40 7.24 -23.32 1.01
N PHE A 41 8.19 -22.40 0.85
CA PHE A 41 9.08 -22.34 -0.32
C PHE A 41 10.56 -22.40 0.05
N GLY A 42 10.95 -22.08 1.29
CA GLY A 42 12.33 -22.06 1.77
C GLY A 42 12.94 -20.65 1.94
N PRO A 43 12.84 -19.72 0.97
CA PRO A 43 13.46 -18.40 1.08
C PRO A 43 12.92 -17.51 2.21
N THR A 44 13.83 -16.78 2.84
CA THR A 44 13.54 -15.71 3.81
C THR A 44 13.23 -14.39 3.13
N LEU A 45 12.07 -13.81 3.44
CA LEU A 45 11.71 -12.47 2.98
C LEU A 45 12.37 -11.37 3.81
N VAL A 46 13.26 -10.61 3.18
CA VAL A 46 13.99 -9.50 3.82
C VAL A 46 13.51 -8.11 3.39
N GLN A 47 12.72 -8.02 2.32
CA GLN A 47 12.36 -6.74 1.70
C GLN A 47 10.86 -6.44 1.90
N LYS A 48 10.55 -5.18 2.22
CA LYS A 48 9.17 -4.68 2.16
C LYS A 48 8.87 -4.21 0.74
N LEU A 49 7.64 -4.44 0.31
CA LEU A 49 7.16 -3.93 -0.96
C LEU A 49 6.65 -2.51 -0.78
N ARG A 50 6.91 -1.69 -1.80
CA ARG A 50 6.46 -0.31 -1.86
C ARG A 50 4.94 -0.25 -1.79
N HIS A 51 4.42 0.80 -1.15
CA HIS A 51 3.00 1.11 -1.20
C HIS A 51 2.61 1.67 -2.57
N ALA A 52 2.40 0.77 -3.52
CA ALA A 52 2.02 1.06 -4.90
C ALA A 52 0.80 0.22 -5.30
N PRO A 53 0.05 0.63 -6.34
CA PRO A 53 -0.98 -0.24 -6.89
C PRO A 53 -0.34 -1.43 -7.60
N TYR A 54 -0.82 -2.63 -7.31
CA TYR A 54 -0.40 -3.85 -7.99
C TYR A 54 -1.59 -4.59 -8.58
N PRO A 55 -1.46 -5.14 -9.81
CA PRO A 55 -2.49 -5.98 -10.39
C PRO A 55 -2.51 -7.35 -9.69
N LEU A 56 -3.70 -7.76 -9.23
CA LEU A 56 -3.90 -9.05 -8.54
C LEU A 56 -4.78 -10.00 -9.37
N ARG A 57 -4.37 -11.26 -9.48
CA ARG A 57 -5.14 -12.32 -10.13
C ARG A 57 -6.05 -13.00 -9.12
N ARG A 58 -7.36 -12.99 -9.40
CA ARG A 58 -8.38 -13.62 -8.54
C ARG A 58 -8.13 -15.11 -8.29
N SER A 59 -7.68 -15.84 -9.32
CA SER A 59 -7.36 -17.27 -9.18
C SER A 59 -6.23 -17.51 -8.17
N LEU A 60 -5.21 -16.66 -8.19
CA LEU A 60 -4.08 -16.77 -7.28
C LEU A 60 -4.43 -16.35 -5.84
N LEU A 61 -5.29 -15.34 -5.67
CA LEU A 61 -5.83 -14.99 -4.35
C LEU A 61 -6.61 -16.15 -3.74
N ARG A 62 -7.46 -16.83 -4.54
CA ARG A 62 -8.19 -18.02 -4.09
C ARG A 62 -7.25 -19.17 -3.72
N GLU A 63 -6.19 -19.38 -4.47
CA GLU A 63 -5.18 -20.39 -4.17
C GLU A 63 -4.45 -20.10 -2.85
N ILE A 64 -4.08 -18.85 -2.59
CA ILE A 64 -3.48 -18.42 -1.32
C ILE A 64 -4.45 -18.68 -0.16
N GLU A 65 -5.72 -18.32 -0.31
CA GLU A 65 -6.76 -18.58 0.69
C GLU A 65 -6.94 -20.08 0.96
N GLN A 66 -6.95 -20.92 -0.08
CA GLN A 66 -7.06 -22.37 0.04
C GLN A 66 -5.83 -23.00 0.69
N ARG A 67 -4.63 -22.47 0.43
CA ARG A 67 -3.37 -22.98 0.99
C ARG A 67 -3.17 -22.57 2.44
N PHE A 68 -3.64 -21.39 2.83
CA PHE A 68 -3.48 -20.85 4.18
C PHE A 68 -4.83 -20.53 4.84
N PRO A 69 -5.75 -21.50 4.93
CA PRO A 69 -7.14 -21.24 5.27
C PRO A 69 -7.32 -20.72 6.70
N ASP A 70 -6.54 -21.22 7.66
CA ASP A 70 -6.67 -20.84 9.07
C ASP A 70 -6.25 -19.38 9.31
N VAL A 71 -5.07 -19.00 8.82
CA VAL A 71 -4.56 -17.63 8.97
C VAL A 71 -5.36 -16.63 8.14
N HIS A 72 -5.91 -17.04 6.99
CA HIS A 72 -6.79 -16.20 6.18
C HIS A 72 -8.12 -15.93 6.91
N ARG A 73 -8.75 -16.99 7.45
CA ARG A 73 -9.97 -16.84 8.27
C ARG A 73 -9.73 -16.00 9.52
N ALA A 74 -8.63 -16.25 10.24
CA ALA A 74 -8.28 -15.48 11.43
C ALA A 74 -8.09 -14.00 11.11
N THR A 75 -7.37 -13.68 10.03
CA THR A 75 -7.17 -12.30 9.56
C THR A 75 -8.49 -11.65 9.16
N GLY A 76 -9.35 -12.36 8.44
CA GLY A 76 -10.66 -11.85 8.02
C GLY A 76 -11.65 -11.64 9.16
N ALA A 77 -11.46 -12.33 10.29
CA ALA A 77 -12.28 -12.17 11.49
C ALA A 77 -11.84 -10.99 12.39
N SER A 78 -10.64 -10.44 12.17
CA SER A 78 -10.10 -9.31 12.93
C SER A 78 -10.88 -8.02 12.64
N ARG A 79 -11.57 -7.47 13.67
CA ARG A 79 -12.28 -6.18 13.57
C ARG A 79 -11.33 -4.99 13.35
N PHE A 80 -10.18 -5.04 14.01
CA PHE A 80 -9.07 -4.13 13.85
C PHE A 80 -7.82 -4.95 13.59
N ARG A 81 -6.79 -4.34 13.00
CA ARG A 81 -5.53 -5.05 12.70
C ARG A 81 -4.98 -5.73 13.95
N SER A 82 -4.78 -7.04 13.86
CA SER A 82 -4.22 -7.88 14.91
C SER A 82 -2.74 -8.20 14.62
N PRO A 83 -1.88 -8.37 15.64
CA PRO A 83 -0.51 -8.84 15.46
C PRO A 83 -0.40 -10.23 14.78
N THR A 84 -1.49 -11.00 14.73
CA THR A 84 -1.54 -12.31 14.06
C THR A 84 -1.95 -12.24 12.60
N ASP A 85 -2.37 -11.08 12.11
CA ASP A 85 -2.88 -10.92 10.76
C ASP A 85 -1.78 -11.13 9.71
N ILE A 86 -2.18 -11.55 8.51
CA ILE A 86 -1.33 -11.56 7.32
C ILE A 86 -1.67 -10.38 6.41
N SER A 87 -0.68 -9.89 5.66
CA SER A 87 -0.91 -8.86 4.66
C SER A 87 -0.97 -9.48 3.27
N VAL A 88 -2.17 -9.85 2.84
CA VAL A 88 -2.36 -10.56 1.56
C VAL A 88 -2.00 -9.68 0.36
N PRO A 89 -2.69 -8.54 0.14
CA PRO A 89 -2.52 -7.77 -1.09
C PRO A 89 -1.22 -6.95 -1.11
N SER A 90 -0.66 -6.60 0.06
CA SER A 90 0.53 -5.73 0.12
C SER A 90 1.85 -6.48 0.11
N SER A 91 1.86 -7.80 0.36
CA SER A 91 3.13 -8.56 0.45
C SER A 91 2.99 -10.04 0.09
N LEU A 92 2.11 -10.79 0.76
CA LEU A 92 2.06 -12.26 0.62
C LEU A 92 1.79 -12.66 -0.83
N TYR A 93 0.83 -12.01 -1.49
CA TYR A 93 0.48 -12.28 -2.87
C TYR A 93 1.69 -12.16 -3.81
N HIS A 94 2.49 -11.11 -3.68
CA HIS A 94 3.59 -10.83 -4.60
C HIS A 94 4.72 -11.84 -4.49
N TYR A 95 5.12 -12.17 -3.26
CA TYR A 95 6.13 -13.21 -3.04
C TYR A 95 5.64 -14.59 -3.43
N TYR A 96 4.38 -14.91 -3.10
CA TYR A 96 3.76 -16.16 -3.52
C TYR A 96 3.72 -16.27 -5.05
N ALA A 97 3.29 -15.22 -5.74
CA ALA A 97 3.24 -15.18 -7.19
C ALA A 97 4.63 -15.31 -7.82
N TYR A 98 5.63 -14.63 -7.27
CA TYR A 98 7.01 -14.69 -7.75
C TYR A 98 7.61 -16.09 -7.59
N LEU A 99 7.53 -16.67 -6.40
CA LEU A 99 8.11 -17.99 -6.07
C LEU A 99 7.43 -19.15 -6.80
N THR A 100 6.28 -18.90 -7.41
CA THR A 100 5.53 -19.87 -8.20
C THR A 100 5.54 -19.56 -9.69
N GLY A 101 6.41 -18.64 -10.13
CA GLY A 101 6.63 -18.32 -11.55
C GLY A 101 5.50 -17.55 -12.22
N ARG A 102 4.62 -16.88 -11.45
CA ARG A 102 3.41 -16.20 -11.92
C ARG A 102 3.46 -14.68 -11.85
N ALA A 103 4.54 -14.14 -11.28
CA ALA A 103 4.85 -12.72 -11.31
C ALA A 103 6.36 -12.52 -11.52
N VAL A 104 6.71 -11.37 -12.08
CA VAL A 104 8.08 -10.90 -12.26
C VAL A 104 8.21 -9.50 -11.67
N PRO A 105 9.40 -9.09 -11.20
CA PRO A 105 9.65 -7.71 -10.83
C PRO A 105 9.41 -6.76 -12.00
N SER A 106 8.86 -5.59 -11.72
CA SER A 106 8.64 -4.52 -12.70
C SER A 106 8.70 -3.17 -12.01
N GLU A 107 8.78 -2.10 -12.81
CA GLU A 107 8.82 -0.73 -12.31
C GLU A 107 7.52 0.01 -12.62
N ILE A 108 7.12 0.88 -11.69
CA ILE A 108 6.01 1.83 -11.85
C ILE A 108 6.43 3.18 -11.28
N THR A 109 6.25 4.24 -12.08
CA THR A 109 6.41 5.60 -11.60
C THR A 109 5.22 5.94 -10.69
N HIS A 110 5.47 6.04 -9.40
CA HIS A 110 4.42 6.34 -8.42
C HIS A 110 4.85 7.45 -7.46
N ALA A 111 3.89 7.97 -6.70
CA ALA A 111 4.14 8.87 -5.59
C ALA A 111 3.34 8.43 -4.36
N TYR A 112 3.97 8.43 -3.19
CA TYR A 112 3.30 8.24 -1.90
C TYR A 112 3.34 9.54 -1.10
N LEU A 113 2.16 10.06 -0.75
CA LEU A 113 1.99 11.32 -0.04
C LEU A 113 1.29 11.07 1.29
N ALA A 114 1.99 11.34 2.40
CA ALA A 114 1.40 11.33 3.72
C ALA A 114 0.92 12.74 4.07
N LEU A 115 -0.33 12.86 4.52
CA LEU A 115 -0.97 14.16 4.80
C LEU A 115 -0.36 14.88 6.02
N ASP A 116 0.29 14.14 6.92
CA ASP A 116 0.97 14.70 8.10
C ASP A 116 2.27 15.45 7.78
N ARG A 117 2.74 15.42 6.53
CA ARG A 117 4.01 16.02 6.15
C ARG A 117 3.86 17.52 5.90
N PRO A 118 4.76 18.36 6.46
CA PRO A 118 4.67 19.81 6.30
C PRO A 118 4.77 20.24 4.82
N GLU A 119 5.40 19.44 3.96
CA GLU A 119 5.54 19.75 2.53
C GLU A 119 4.36 19.26 1.67
N ILE A 120 3.28 18.72 2.25
CA ILE A 120 2.20 18.06 1.51
C ILE A 120 1.61 18.94 0.40
N GLU A 121 1.34 20.21 0.69
CA GLU A 121 0.75 21.16 -0.26
C GLU A 121 1.66 21.38 -1.48
N ARG A 122 2.96 21.57 -1.23
CA ARG A 122 3.98 21.68 -2.29
C ARG A 122 4.05 20.40 -3.13
N ARG A 123 3.99 19.23 -2.50
CA ARG A 123 4.07 17.93 -3.20
C ARG A 123 2.84 17.69 -4.08
N LEU A 124 1.65 18.04 -3.59
CA LEU A 124 0.41 17.99 -4.39
C LEU A 124 0.48 18.97 -5.58
N GLY A 125 0.97 20.19 -5.37
CA GLY A 125 1.18 21.15 -6.45
C GLY A 125 2.14 20.67 -7.54
N ILE A 126 3.27 20.04 -7.15
CA ILE A 126 4.21 19.43 -8.11
C ILE A 126 3.55 18.28 -8.88
N LEU A 127 2.82 17.42 -8.19
CA LEU A 127 2.13 16.30 -8.82
C LEU A 127 1.11 16.80 -9.84
N LEU A 128 0.31 17.81 -9.48
CA LEU A 128 -0.67 18.45 -10.35
C LEU A 128 -0.03 19.11 -11.58
N ALA A 129 1.11 19.78 -11.40
CA ALA A 129 1.80 20.48 -12.49
C ALA A 129 2.48 19.50 -13.46
N ARG A 130 3.10 18.43 -12.94
CA ARG A 130 3.89 17.51 -13.77
C ARG A 130 3.05 16.41 -14.41
N ARG A 131 2.08 15.86 -13.67
CA ARG A 131 1.28 14.69 -14.09
C ARG A 131 2.13 13.55 -14.66
N ASP A 132 3.33 13.37 -14.12
CA ASP A 132 4.38 12.49 -14.65
C ASP A 132 4.41 11.12 -13.95
N ARG A 133 3.41 10.82 -13.11
CA ARG A 133 3.30 9.57 -12.35
C ARG A 133 2.17 8.71 -12.91
N GLN A 134 2.44 7.43 -13.09
CA GLN A 134 1.42 6.43 -13.45
C GLN A 134 0.41 6.20 -12.32
N ALA A 135 0.83 6.39 -11.06
CA ALA A 135 -0.04 6.26 -9.90
C ALA A 135 0.39 7.17 -8.75
N PHE A 136 -0.52 7.45 -7.83
CA PHE A 136 -0.17 8.03 -6.55
C PHE A 136 -1.10 7.55 -5.44
N CYS A 137 -0.58 7.53 -4.22
CA CYS A 137 -1.31 7.21 -3.00
C CYS A 137 -1.28 8.41 -2.08
N ILE A 138 -2.45 8.88 -1.64
CA ILE A 138 -2.59 9.86 -0.58
C ILE A 138 -3.00 9.10 0.67
N ASN A 139 -2.19 9.14 1.71
CA ASN A 139 -2.43 8.44 2.95
C ASN A 139 -2.73 9.43 4.08
N ASP A 140 -3.86 9.19 4.74
CA ASP A 140 -4.20 9.85 5.99
C ASP A 140 -3.41 9.20 7.13
N THR A 141 -2.35 9.88 7.54
CA THR A 141 -1.49 9.54 8.68
C THR A 141 -1.92 10.41 9.85
N VAL A 142 -1.87 9.86 11.08
CA VAL A 142 -2.36 10.48 12.31
C VAL A 142 -2.10 12.00 12.36
N SER A 143 -3.11 12.76 11.96
CA SER A 143 -3.18 14.19 12.22
C SER A 143 -3.63 14.34 13.67
N ASP A 144 -2.89 15.12 14.44
CA ASP A 144 -3.45 15.80 15.60
C ASP A 144 -4.70 16.54 15.09
N GLY A 145 -5.91 16.08 15.43
CA GLY A 145 -7.15 16.38 14.67
C GLY A 145 -7.57 17.86 14.55
N GLN A 146 -6.69 18.80 14.85
CA GLN A 146 -6.77 20.24 14.60
C GLN A 146 -6.76 20.64 13.10
N ASP A 147 -6.38 19.75 12.15
CA ASP A 147 -6.22 20.13 10.73
C ASP A 147 -7.03 19.31 9.69
N VAL A 148 -7.98 18.48 10.14
CA VAL A 148 -8.71 17.54 9.27
C VAL A 148 -9.49 18.25 8.17
N GLU A 149 -10.21 19.34 8.48
CA GLU A 149 -11.01 20.05 7.49
C GLU A 149 -10.16 20.74 6.43
N ARG A 150 -9.00 21.27 6.81
CA ARG A 150 -8.04 21.89 5.87
C ARG A 150 -7.45 20.82 4.97
N GLN A 151 -6.97 19.70 5.52
CA GLN A 151 -6.43 18.59 4.74
C GLN A 151 -7.48 18.04 3.76
N ALA A 152 -8.73 17.87 4.21
CA ALA A 152 -9.82 17.43 3.35
C ALA A 152 -10.14 18.43 2.22
N ARG A 153 -10.09 19.74 2.47
CA ARG A 153 -10.23 20.76 1.40
C ARG A 153 -9.09 20.66 0.40
N MET A 154 -7.85 20.66 0.88
CA MET A 154 -6.66 20.55 0.03
C MET A 154 -6.67 19.30 -0.86
N VAL A 155 -7.05 18.14 -0.32
CA VAL A 155 -7.16 16.90 -1.11
C VAL A 155 -8.28 16.98 -2.14
N ARG A 156 -9.45 17.55 -1.78
CA ARG A 156 -10.55 17.76 -2.74
C ARG A 156 -10.13 18.69 -3.88
N ASP A 157 -9.59 19.85 -3.56
CA ASP A 157 -9.16 20.84 -4.57
C ASP A 157 -8.12 20.23 -5.53
N PHE A 158 -7.18 19.43 -4.99
CA PHE A 158 -6.23 18.68 -5.79
C PHE A 158 -6.92 17.64 -6.69
N LEU A 159 -7.81 16.80 -6.15
CA LEU A 159 -8.47 15.73 -6.93
C LEU A 159 -9.41 16.29 -8.00
N ASP A 160 -10.15 17.35 -7.71
CA ASP A 160 -11.02 18.03 -8.67
C ASP A 160 -10.21 18.63 -9.83
N ALA A 161 -9.04 19.21 -9.53
CA ALA A 161 -8.13 19.69 -10.56
C ALA A 161 -7.43 18.55 -11.32
N TYR A 162 -7.08 17.46 -10.63
CA TYR A 162 -6.33 16.34 -11.21
C TYR A 162 -7.22 15.44 -12.08
N PHE A 163 -8.44 15.17 -11.65
CA PHE A 163 -9.44 14.33 -12.30
C PHE A 163 -10.74 15.11 -12.53
N PRO A 164 -10.77 16.07 -13.47
CA PRO A 164 -11.91 16.97 -13.65
C PRO A 164 -13.18 16.31 -14.21
N VAL A 165 -13.08 15.05 -14.65
CA VAL A 165 -14.20 14.28 -15.17
C VAL A 165 -14.51 13.16 -14.17
N PRO A 166 -15.71 13.14 -13.57
CA PRO A 166 -16.09 12.11 -12.62
C PRO A 166 -15.99 10.70 -13.22
N GLY A 167 -15.45 9.77 -12.45
CA GLY A 167 -15.43 8.36 -12.82
C GLY A 167 -16.83 7.73 -12.90
N PRO A 168 -16.99 6.58 -13.58
CA PRO A 168 -18.29 5.91 -13.74
C PRO A 168 -18.91 5.41 -12.42
N PHE A 169 -18.12 5.34 -11.35
CA PHE A 169 -18.54 4.92 -10.02
C PHE A 169 -18.74 6.09 -9.05
N GLU A 170 -18.46 7.32 -9.50
CA GLU A 170 -18.72 8.51 -8.70
C GLU A 170 -20.20 8.90 -8.76
N ARG A 171 -20.70 9.48 -7.67
CA ARG A 171 -22.08 9.98 -7.64
C ARG A 171 -22.16 11.17 -8.60
N LYS A 172 -23.11 11.11 -9.54
CA LYS A 172 -23.29 12.12 -10.60
C LYS A 172 -23.85 13.47 -10.09
N GLU A 173 -24.07 13.61 -8.79
CA GLU A 173 -24.80 14.74 -8.19
C GLU A 173 -23.97 16.02 -8.00
N SER A 174 -22.66 16.02 -8.29
CA SER A 174 -21.78 17.17 -8.02
C SER A 174 -21.69 18.22 -9.13
N LEU A 175 -22.43 18.09 -10.25
CA LEU A 175 -22.39 19.09 -11.34
C LEU A 175 -23.24 20.35 -11.10
N ALA A 176 -23.84 20.51 -9.91
CA ALA A 176 -24.52 21.73 -9.50
C ALA A 176 -23.75 22.40 -8.34
N ARG A 177 -22.62 23.03 -8.65
CA ARG A 177 -22.00 24.07 -7.82
C ARG A 177 -21.47 25.19 -8.71
#